data_AF-A0A7C5DRD6-F1
#
_entry.id   AF-A0A7C5DRD6-F1
#
_cell.length_a   1.000
_cell.length_b   1.000
_cell.length_c   1.000
_cell.angle_alpha   90.00
_cell.angle_beta   90.00
_cell.angle_gamma   90.00
#
_symmetry.space_group_name_H-M   'P 1'
#
loop_
_entity.id
_entity.type
_entity.pdbx_description
1 polymer ?
#
loop_
_entity_poly.entity_id
_entity_poly.type
_entity_poly.pdbx_seq_one_letter_code
_entity_poly.pdbx_strand_id
1 'polypeptide(L)'
;MKKVYFLMILFWLPLMVLNAQGTGGYCLDYDGTDDYVEVPDSPTLNLGTGDFTISLWVNSSLSNDGVLIEKIWDARSSSGGNGWAIQLLSTGRFRFSIADTYGETPTDFNSIAGNNWNDGSWHHLSIVVDRSSNVNFYIDGNADRTGDVSSESGSLSNDYPLLIGINYNKNATKDFPFDGLIDEVRIWGTTLSQSTIQAWKNKNLDNSHPHWSALKGYWKFDDGSPGQTTADSSDNSNNGTLGSTTGIDANDPNWVDSDAPLPVILASFTAIYANGYSLLHWTTQSESNNQGWNIYRSETDLEDAVQINGFLINGAGTTTEPTEYEFSDEEDLIFNTTFNDWLESICFSGETVIHSPISRTIPEPGDNPDIPQIISDINNYPNPFSNNTEISFMMNEPANVKITIHNIKGQEIIQLYDGYCAEDQFST
;
A
#
# COMPACT_ATOMS: atom_id res chain seq x y z
N MET A 1 5.73 29.04 -34.94
CA MET A 1 5.36 27.74 -34.35
C MET A 1 4.56 28.05 -33.09
N LYS A 2 3.39 27.42 -32.90
CA LYS A 2 2.58 27.62 -31.69
C LYS A 2 3.32 26.94 -30.53
N LYS A 3 3.75 27.72 -29.54
CA LYS A 3 4.34 27.21 -28.30
C LYS A 3 3.20 26.72 -27.41
N VAL A 4 3.33 25.49 -26.91
CA VAL A 4 2.39 24.86 -25.97
C VAL A 4 2.98 25.07 -24.58
N TYR A 5 2.17 25.55 -23.64
CA TYR A 5 2.56 25.80 -22.25
C TYR A 5 1.71 24.89 -21.37
N PHE A 6 2.29 24.33 -20.30
CA PHE A 6 1.58 23.47 -19.35
C PHE A 6 1.55 24.22 -18.01
N LEU A 7 0.39 24.74 -17.64
CA LEU A 7 0.13 25.33 -16.32
C LEU A 7 -0.78 24.35 -15.57
N MET A 8 -0.29 23.81 -14.45
CA MET A 8 -1.05 22.94 -13.54
C MET A 8 -1.15 23.66 -12.19
N ILE A 9 -2.37 23.93 -11.72
CA ILE A 9 -2.63 24.64 -10.47
C ILE A 9 -3.60 23.81 -9.62
N LEU A 10 -3.19 23.51 -8.39
CA LEU A 10 -4.01 22.97 -7.31
C LEU A 10 -4.40 24.11 -6.35
N PHE A 11 -5.58 23.99 -5.73
CA PHE A 11 -6.20 25.06 -4.94
C PHE A 11 -6.18 24.78 -3.44
N TRP A 12 -6.06 25.86 -2.66
CA TRP A 12 -6.34 25.89 -1.22
C TRP A 12 -7.59 26.73 -0.94
N LEU A 13 -8.67 26.09 -0.49
CA LEU A 13 -9.79 26.76 0.20
C LEU A 13 -9.52 26.68 1.71
N PRO A 14 -9.67 27.76 2.50
CA PRO A 14 -9.57 27.65 3.94
C PRO A 14 -10.81 26.88 4.45
N LEU A 15 -10.64 25.59 4.72
CA LEU A 15 -11.68 24.77 5.32
C LEU A 15 -11.76 25.03 6.82
N MET A 16 -13.00 25.23 7.27
CA MET A 16 -13.39 25.15 8.67
C MET A 16 -12.96 23.78 9.22
N VAL A 17 -12.09 23.78 10.23
CA VAL A 17 -11.63 22.55 10.88
C VAL A 17 -12.80 21.89 11.61
N LEU A 18 -13.36 20.87 10.97
CA LEU A 18 -13.97 19.76 11.68
C LEU A 18 -12.91 18.66 11.68
N ASN A 19 -12.31 18.38 12.83
CA ASN A 19 -11.35 17.28 12.98
C ASN A 19 -12.09 15.96 12.72
N ALA A 20 -12.01 15.47 11.49
CA ALA A 20 -12.04 14.04 11.23
C ALA A 20 -10.57 13.65 11.07
N GLN A 21 -10.05 12.83 11.98
CA GLN A 21 -8.78 12.15 11.74
C GLN A 21 -8.93 11.41 10.42
N GLY A 22 -8.11 11.73 9.40
CA GLY A 22 -8.10 11.00 8.15
C GLY A 22 -7.53 9.61 8.42
N THR A 23 -8.39 8.62 8.63
CA THR A 23 -7.98 7.27 9.03
C THR A 23 -7.35 6.57 7.83
N GLY A 24 -6.17 6.01 8.01
CA GLY A 24 -5.40 5.32 6.98
C GLY A 24 -5.96 3.94 6.64
N GLY A 25 -7.28 3.84 6.45
CA GLY A 25 -7.97 2.56 6.41
C GLY A 25 -8.37 2.06 7.79
N TYR A 26 -8.84 0.81 7.85
CA TYR A 26 -9.17 0.08 9.07
C TYR A 26 -8.36 -1.20 9.14
N CYS A 27 -8.22 -1.75 10.34
CA CYS A 27 -7.73 -3.10 10.56
C CYS A 27 -8.63 -3.81 11.60
N LEU A 28 -8.37 -5.09 11.82
CA LEU A 28 -9.09 -5.87 12.83
C LEU A 28 -8.23 -6.05 14.09
N ASP A 29 -8.78 -5.66 15.23
CA ASP A 29 -8.24 -5.83 16.58
C ASP A 29 -8.84 -7.08 17.23
N TYR A 30 -7.99 -8.04 17.57
CA TYR A 30 -8.33 -9.30 18.21
C TYR A 30 -7.92 -9.25 19.68
N ASP A 31 -8.84 -9.58 20.58
CA ASP A 31 -8.69 -9.34 22.02
C ASP A 31 -7.91 -10.42 22.81
N GLY A 32 -7.45 -11.48 22.14
CA GLY A 32 -6.75 -12.59 22.78
C GLY A 32 -7.64 -13.58 23.54
N THR A 33 -8.97 -13.54 23.35
CA THR A 33 -9.93 -14.42 24.03
C THR A 33 -10.60 -15.38 23.06
N ASP A 34 -11.40 -14.87 22.14
CA ASP A 34 -12.25 -15.69 21.26
C ASP A 34 -12.58 -15.03 19.90
N ASP A 35 -11.96 -13.90 19.59
CA ASP A 35 -12.10 -13.19 18.31
C ASP A 35 -11.50 -13.99 17.14
N TYR A 36 -12.24 -14.04 16.02
CA TYR A 36 -11.74 -14.59 14.77
C TYR A 36 -12.52 -14.08 13.55
N VAL A 37 -11.94 -14.26 12.37
CA VAL A 37 -12.66 -14.25 11.10
C VAL A 37 -12.72 -15.68 10.55
N GLU A 38 -13.90 -16.12 10.15
CA GLU A 38 -14.11 -17.39 9.45
C GLU A 38 -14.47 -17.14 7.98
N VAL A 39 -13.64 -17.67 7.09
CA VAL A 39 -13.90 -17.73 5.67
C VAL A 39 -14.32 -19.17 5.33
N PRO A 40 -15.55 -19.37 4.83
CA PRO A 40 -16.03 -20.71 4.48
C PRO A 40 -15.12 -21.44 3.51
N ASP A 41 -15.07 -22.77 3.60
CA ASP A 41 -14.29 -23.57 2.67
C ASP A 41 -14.72 -23.31 1.21
N SER A 42 -13.72 -23.25 0.34
CA SER A 42 -13.87 -22.95 -1.07
C SER A 42 -12.78 -23.67 -1.86
N PRO A 43 -13.12 -24.32 -3.00
CA PRO A 43 -12.12 -24.94 -3.87
C PRO A 43 -11.02 -23.98 -4.34
N THR A 44 -11.27 -22.66 -4.36
CA THR A 44 -10.28 -21.66 -4.75
C THR A 44 -9.18 -21.46 -3.70
N LEU A 45 -9.46 -21.76 -2.43
CA LEU A 45 -8.50 -21.71 -1.31
C LEU A 45 -7.75 -23.04 -1.12
N ASN A 46 -8.09 -24.06 -1.90
CA ASN A 46 -7.41 -25.36 -1.86
C ASN A 46 -6.13 -25.33 -2.70
N LEU A 47 -5.01 -25.14 -2.01
CA LEU A 47 -3.68 -24.99 -2.62
C LEU A 47 -3.13 -26.29 -3.23
N GLY A 48 -3.68 -27.45 -2.85
CA GLY A 48 -3.28 -28.75 -3.39
C GLY A 48 -1.80 -29.03 -3.19
N THR A 49 -1.12 -29.44 -4.27
CA THR A 49 0.33 -29.69 -4.29
C THR A 49 1.12 -28.51 -4.86
N GLY A 50 0.46 -27.39 -5.15
CA GLY A 50 1.06 -26.25 -5.84
C GLY A 50 1.81 -25.32 -4.90
N ASP A 51 2.67 -24.48 -5.49
CA ASP A 51 3.37 -23.43 -4.78
C ASP A 51 2.42 -22.29 -4.40
N PHE A 52 2.77 -21.54 -3.35
CA PHE A 52 1.92 -20.46 -2.87
C PHE A 52 2.70 -19.40 -2.08
N THR A 53 2.03 -18.28 -1.84
CA THR A 53 2.50 -17.21 -0.96
C THR A 53 1.35 -16.77 -0.07
N ILE A 54 1.62 -16.54 1.21
CA ILE A 54 0.68 -15.92 2.15
C ILE A 54 1.35 -14.68 2.70
N SER A 55 0.65 -13.55 2.76
CA SER A 55 1.14 -12.34 3.41
C SER A 55 0.05 -11.66 4.24
N LEU A 56 0.48 -10.91 5.25
CA LEU A 56 -0.38 -10.08 6.09
C LEU A 56 0.48 -9.03 6.80
N TRP A 57 -0.16 -7.96 7.25
CA TRP A 57 0.37 -7.06 8.26
C TRP A 57 -0.10 -7.50 9.65
N VAL A 58 0.78 -7.39 10.63
CA VAL A 58 0.47 -7.75 12.02
C VAL A 58 1.13 -6.77 12.98
N ASN A 59 0.41 -6.38 14.04
CA ASN A 59 0.95 -5.66 15.19
C ASN A 59 0.48 -6.36 16.47
N SER A 60 1.41 -6.72 17.35
CA SER A 60 1.05 -7.39 18.59
C SER A 60 2.09 -7.16 19.66
N SER A 61 1.64 -7.15 20.92
CA SER A 61 2.49 -7.27 22.11
C SER A 61 2.20 -8.57 22.89
N LEU A 62 1.72 -9.60 22.19
CA LEU A 62 1.24 -10.83 22.82
C LEU A 62 2.29 -11.48 23.72
N SER A 63 1.78 -12.09 24.80
CA SER A 63 2.60 -12.83 25.77
C SER A 63 2.40 -14.35 25.71
N ASN A 64 1.39 -14.80 24.97
CA ASN A 64 1.09 -16.20 24.70
C ASN A 64 1.11 -16.45 23.18
N ASP A 65 1.37 -17.69 22.76
CA ASP A 65 1.28 -18.05 21.34
C ASP A 65 -0.13 -17.76 20.80
N GLY A 66 -0.23 -17.11 19.64
CA GLY A 66 -1.49 -16.81 18.97
C GLY A 66 -1.45 -17.19 17.48
N VAL A 67 -2.60 -17.57 16.92
CA VAL A 67 -2.72 -17.97 15.51
C VAL A 67 -3.10 -16.76 14.67
N LEU A 68 -2.28 -16.45 13.66
CA LEU A 68 -2.57 -15.36 12.73
C LEU A 68 -3.59 -15.81 11.69
N ILE A 69 -3.33 -16.96 11.05
CA ILE A 69 -4.18 -17.50 9.99
C ILE A 69 -3.92 -19.00 9.81
N GLU A 70 -4.97 -19.78 9.56
CA GLU A 70 -4.86 -21.22 9.32
C GLU A 70 -5.90 -21.78 8.35
N LYS A 71 -5.53 -22.84 7.63
CA LYS A 71 -6.44 -23.70 6.88
C LYS A 71 -6.04 -25.15 7.09
N ILE A 72 -6.26 -25.64 8.30
CA ILE A 72 -5.91 -26.99 8.76
C ILE A 72 -6.79 -27.33 9.96
N TRP A 73 -6.97 -28.61 10.23
CA TRP A 73 -7.54 -29.07 11.49
C TRP A 73 -6.43 -29.33 12.50
N ASP A 74 -6.36 -28.54 13.57
CA ASP A 74 -5.37 -28.65 14.65
C ASP A 74 -3.92 -28.71 14.16
N ALA A 75 -3.33 -27.53 13.92
CA ALA A 75 -1.94 -27.39 13.50
C ALA A 75 -0.90 -27.85 14.55
N ARG A 76 -1.33 -28.34 15.72
CA ARG A 76 -0.45 -28.62 16.88
C ARG A 76 -0.51 -30.08 17.33
N SER A 77 -1.32 -30.92 16.67
CA SER A 77 -1.51 -32.31 17.06
C SER A 77 -0.97 -33.27 16.00
N SER A 78 -0.40 -34.39 16.46
CA SER A 78 -0.10 -35.56 15.61
C SER A 78 -1.36 -36.32 15.16
N SER A 79 -2.54 -35.72 15.35
CA SER A 79 -3.84 -36.16 14.84
C SER A 79 -4.51 -35.05 14.02
N GLY A 80 -3.75 -34.03 13.60
CA GLY A 80 -4.24 -32.92 12.80
C GLY A 80 -4.57 -33.32 11.37
N GLY A 81 -5.29 -32.46 10.66
CA GLY A 81 -5.54 -32.59 9.23
C GLY A 81 -4.33 -32.20 8.39
N ASN A 82 -4.42 -32.39 7.08
CA ASN A 82 -3.49 -31.78 6.13
C ASN A 82 -3.87 -30.32 5.89
N GLY A 83 -2.87 -29.44 5.74
CA GLY A 83 -3.07 -28.00 5.59
C GLY A 83 -1.86 -27.20 6.07
N TRP A 84 -2.10 -25.97 6.48
CA TRP A 84 -1.07 -25.05 6.97
C TRP A 84 -1.61 -24.07 8.00
N ALA A 85 -0.71 -23.51 8.81
CA ALA A 85 -1.00 -22.45 9.77
C ALA A 85 0.18 -21.49 9.95
N ILE A 86 -0.12 -20.24 10.28
CA ILE A 86 0.84 -19.20 10.67
C ILE A 86 0.53 -18.76 12.10
N GLN A 87 1.54 -18.75 12.95
CA GLN A 87 1.42 -18.35 14.35
C GLN A 87 2.46 -17.28 14.70
N LEU A 88 2.11 -16.38 15.62
CA LEU A 88 3.07 -15.54 16.34
C LEU A 88 3.28 -16.15 17.72
N LEU A 89 4.49 -16.63 17.97
CA LEU A 89 4.83 -17.29 19.23
C LEU A 89 5.07 -16.24 20.32
N SER A 90 4.82 -16.62 21.57
CA SER A 90 5.19 -15.86 22.79
C SER A 90 6.66 -15.44 22.84
N THR A 91 7.54 -16.14 22.11
CA THR A 91 8.96 -15.78 21.92
C THR A 91 9.20 -14.63 20.94
N GLY A 92 8.16 -14.06 20.32
CA GLY A 92 8.25 -13.03 19.28
C GLY A 92 8.63 -13.56 17.90
N ARG A 93 8.57 -14.87 17.67
CA ARG A 93 8.91 -15.48 16.37
C ARG A 93 7.66 -15.86 15.60
N PHE A 94 7.68 -15.66 14.29
CA PHE A 94 6.69 -16.24 13.40
C PHE A 94 6.98 -17.72 13.19
N ARG A 95 5.93 -18.53 13.21
CA ARG A 95 5.96 -19.96 12.87
C ARG A 95 5.05 -20.22 11.68
N PHE A 96 5.55 -20.98 10.73
CA PHE A 96 4.76 -21.62 9.69
C PHE A 96 4.75 -23.13 9.94
N SER A 97 3.57 -23.70 10.01
CA SER A 97 3.35 -25.14 10.18
C SER A 97 2.67 -25.68 8.93
N ILE A 98 3.10 -26.85 8.46
CA ILE A 98 2.55 -27.48 7.26
C ILE A 98 2.48 -29.00 7.43
N ALA A 99 1.39 -29.60 6.97
CA ALA A 99 1.19 -31.04 6.92
C ALA A 99 0.49 -31.41 5.62
N ASP A 100 0.97 -32.42 4.91
CA ASP A 100 0.40 -32.86 3.63
C ASP A 100 -0.39 -34.17 3.73
N THR A 101 -0.40 -34.79 4.91
CA THR A 101 -1.06 -36.05 5.20
C THR A 101 -1.87 -35.95 6.50
N TYR A 102 -3.12 -36.43 6.46
CA TYR A 102 -3.96 -36.47 7.66
C TYR A 102 -3.37 -37.39 8.74
N GLY A 103 -3.32 -36.90 9.98
CA GLY A 103 -2.85 -37.65 11.14
C GLY A 103 -1.35 -37.65 11.34
N GLU A 104 -0.62 -36.71 10.72
CA GLU A 104 0.79 -36.49 10.98
C GLU A 104 1.02 -35.25 11.85
N THR A 105 2.23 -35.13 12.41
CA THR A 105 2.64 -33.91 13.10
C THR A 105 3.10 -32.91 12.04
N PRO A 106 2.58 -31.67 12.03
CA PRO A 106 3.04 -30.65 11.09
C PRO A 106 4.54 -30.36 11.22
N THR A 107 5.17 -30.10 10.08
CA THR A 107 6.55 -29.62 10.01
C THR A 107 6.57 -28.11 10.29
N ASP A 108 7.34 -27.72 11.30
CA ASP A 108 7.43 -26.33 11.76
C ASP A 108 8.69 -25.61 11.23
N PHE A 109 8.46 -24.45 10.62
CA PHE A 109 9.49 -23.49 10.24
C PHE A 109 9.31 -22.22 11.05
N ASN A 110 10.39 -21.68 11.60
CA ASN A 110 10.32 -20.48 12.46
C ASN A 110 11.27 -19.41 11.95
N SER A 111 10.85 -18.14 11.98
CA SER A 111 11.70 -16.97 11.69
C SER A 111 12.97 -16.96 12.56
N ILE A 112 14.00 -16.21 12.21
CA ILE A 112 15.29 -16.21 12.94
C ILE A 112 15.07 -15.94 14.44
N ALA A 113 15.77 -16.71 15.28
CA ALA A 113 15.70 -16.54 16.73
C ALA A 113 16.45 -15.27 17.17
N GLY A 114 15.93 -14.58 18.18
CA GLY A 114 16.51 -13.34 18.72
C GLY A 114 15.88 -12.06 18.15
N ASN A 115 15.09 -12.17 17.09
CA ASN A 115 14.18 -11.12 16.64
C ASN A 115 12.84 -11.30 17.36
N ASN A 116 12.33 -10.22 17.97
CA ASN A 116 11.03 -10.20 18.63
C ASN A 116 10.06 -9.35 17.81
N TRP A 117 9.23 -10.01 17.01
CA TRP A 117 8.23 -9.40 16.13
C TRP A 117 6.87 -9.14 16.84
N ASN A 118 6.83 -9.33 18.16
CA ASN A 118 5.72 -8.97 19.04
C ASN A 118 6.07 -7.73 19.88
N ASP A 119 6.70 -6.73 19.27
CA ASP A 119 7.21 -5.54 19.94
C ASP A 119 6.21 -4.37 20.01
N GLY A 120 4.95 -4.60 19.61
CA GLY A 120 3.91 -3.57 19.52
C GLY A 120 4.01 -2.69 18.28
N SER A 121 4.80 -3.07 17.27
CA SER A 121 4.90 -2.39 15.98
C SER A 121 4.30 -3.22 14.86
N TRP A 122 3.92 -2.56 13.77
CA TRP A 122 3.48 -3.21 12.54
C TRP A 122 4.64 -3.88 11.81
N HIS A 123 4.44 -5.15 11.46
CA HIS A 123 5.34 -5.91 10.60
C HIS A 123 4.58 -6.54 9.43
N HIS A 124 5.16 -6.46 8.24
CA HIS A 124 4.63 -7.19 7.09
C HIS A 124 5.31 -8.56 6.99
N LEU A 125 4.53 -9.62 7.16
CA LEU A 125 5.00 -10.99 7.00
C LEU A 125 4.62 -11.49 5.60
N SER A 126 5.56 -12.14 4.91
CA SER A 126 5.28 -12.95 3.73
C SER A 126 5.99 -14.29 3.81
N ILE A 127 5.23 -15.37 3.61
CA ILE A 127 5.74 -16.74 3.58
C ILE A 127 5.55 -17.28 2.17
N VAL A 128 6.66 -17.50 1.47
CA VAL A 128 6.72 -18.02 0.10
C VAL A 128 7.09 -19.48 0.16
N VAL A 129 6.22 -20.35 -0.35
CA VAL A 129 6.38 -21.81 -0.31
C VAL A 129 6.55 -22.33 -1.73
N ASP A 130 7.79 -22.65 -2.09
CA ASP A 130 8.11 -23.48 -3.25
C ASP A 130 8.12 -24.94 -2.78
N ARG A 131 7.06 -25.69 -3.11
CA ARG A 131 6.82 -27.07 -2.65
C ARG A 131 7.86 -28.06 -3.18
N SER A 132 8.64 -27.67 -4.18
CA SER A 132 9.73 -28.49 -4.72
C SER A 132 11.10 -28.16 -4.12
N SER A 133 11.16 -27.13 -3.28
CA SER A 133 12.41 -26.54 -2.81
C SER A 133 12.26 -26.01 -1.38
N ASN A 134 12.01 -24.71 -1.20
CA ASN A 134 12.11 -24.07 0.09
C ASN A 134 10.85 -23.29 0.47
N VAL A 135 10.61 -23.20 1.77
CA VAL A 135 9.85 -22.12 2.39
C VAL A 135 10.79 -20.94 2.71
N ASN A 136 10.37 -19.73 2.34
CA ASN A 136 11.09 -18.49 2.61
C ASN A 136 10.21 -17.51 3.38
N PHE A 137 10.75 -16.95 4.45
CA PHE A 137 10.13 -15.89 5.24
C PHE A 137 10.73 -14.56 4.80
N TYR A 138 9.86 -13.61 4.51
CA TYR A 138 10.21 -12.21 4.32
C TYR A 138 9.47 -11.39 5.37
N ILE A 139 10.21 -10.60 6.15
CA ILE A 139 9.65 -9.73 7.18
C ILE A 139 10.04 -8.31 6.82
N ASP A 140 9.04 -7.44 6.74
CA ASP A 140 9.14 -6.08 6.22
C ASP A 140 9.77 -6.05 4.81
N GLY A 141 9.53 -7.10 4.01
CA GLY A 141 10.09 -7.24 2.66
C GLY A 141 11.56 -7.70 2.61
N ASN A 142 12.20 -7.90 3.76
CA ASN A 142 13.57 -8.38 3.85
C ASN A 142 13.59 -9.89 4.13
N ALA A 143 14.51 -10.62 3.47
CA ALA A 143 14.66 -12.06 3.68
C ALA A 143 15.10 -12.34 5.13
N ASP A 144 14.36 -13.21 5.82
CA ASP A 144 14.64 -13.61 7.20
C ASP A 144 15.09 -15.08 7.27
N ARG A 145 14.24 -16.01 6.82
CA ARG A 145 14.50 -17.46 6.96
C ARG A 145 14.28 -18.20 5.66
N THR A 146 15.14 -19.19 5.40
CA THR A 146 14.90 -20.26 4.42
C THR A 146 14.88 -21.61 5.12
N GLY A 147 13.98 -22.50 4.70
CA GLY A 147 13.92 -23.89 5.15
C GLY A 147 13.51 -24.82 4.01
N ASP A 148 14.05 -26.04 4.01
CA ASP A 148 13.70 -27.06 3.02
C ASP A 148 12.29 -27.61 3.32
N VAL A 149 11.38 -27.49 2.36
CA VAL A 149 9.99 -27.96 2.46
C VAL A 149 9.71 -29.07 1.43
N SER A 150 10.72 -29.50 0.68
CA SER A 150 10.57 -30.43 -0.45
C SER A 150 10.08 -31.83 -0.07
N SER A 151 10.16 -32.21 1.21
CA SER A 151 9.57 -33.45 1.73
C SER A 151 8.05 -33.38 1.86
N GLU A 152 7.50 -32.18 2.02
CA GLU A 152 6.07 -31.91 2.10
C GLU A 152 5.56 -31.72 0.66
N SER A 153 5.24 -32.82 -0.03
CA SER A 153 4.91 -32.82 -1.46
C SER A 153 3.49 -33.29 -1.77
N GLY A 154 2.77 -33.79 -0.76
CA GLY A 154 1.37 -34.18 -0.81
C GLY A 154 0.41 -32.98 -0.95
N SER A 155 -0.88 -33.29 -0.95
CA SER A 155 -1.93 -32.28 -1.15
C SER A 155 -2.30 -31.61 0.18
N LEU A 156 -2.29 -30.27 0.19
CA LEU A 156 -2.76 -29.47 1.31
C LEU A 156 -4.28 -29.21 1.28
N SER A 157 -4.97 -29.60 0.20
CA SER A 157 -6.42 -29.38 0.06
C SER A 157 -7.21 -30.09 1.15
N ASN A 158 -8.15 -29.37 1.77
CA ASN A 158 -9.04 -29.86 2.81
C ASN A 158 -10.40 -29.16 2.70
N ASP A 159 -11.36 -29.59 3.53
CA ASP A 159 -12.71 -29.05 3.62
C ASP A 159 -12.93 -28.18 4.88
N TYR A 160 -11.85 -27.76 5.53
CA TYR A 160 -11.90 -26.88 6.70
C TYR A 160 -12.01 -25.41 6.27
N PRO A 161 -12.72 -24.57 7.05
CA PRO A 161 -12.70 -23.14 6.81
C PRO A 161 -11.28 -22.58 6.96
N LEU A 162 -11.03 -21.43 6.34
CA LEU A 162 -9.87 -20.61 6.64
C LEU A 162 -10.23 -19.74 7.85
N LEU A 163 -9.43 -19.81 8.90
CA LEU A 163 -9.59 -19.01 10.11
C LEU A 163 -8.47 -17.97 10.21
N ILE A 164 -8.80 -16.78 10.69
CA ILE A 164 -7.86 -15.71 10.99
C ILE A 164 -8.07 -15.35 12.47
N GLY A 165 -7.00 -15.35 13.26
CA GLY A 165 -7.03 -14.99 14.68
C GLY A 165 -7.19 -16.14 15.68
N ILE A 166 -7.47 -17.39 15.25
CA ILE A 166 -7.64 -18.52 16.19
C ILE A 166 -7.36 -19.88 15.54
N ASN A 167 -7.11 -20.92 16.36
CA ASN A 167 -6.97 -22.32 15.92
C ASN A 167 -8.17 -23.20 16.30
N TYR A 168 -8.52 -24.17 15.45
CA TYR A 168 -9.36 -25.31 15.84
C TYR A 168 -8.51 -26.47 16.38
N ASN A 169 -8.69 -26.86 17.64
CA ASN A 169 -8.03 -28.04 18.17
C ASN A 169 -8.78 -29.35 17.89
N LYS A 170 -8.12 -30.48 18.17
CA LYS A 170 -8.62 -31.84 17.95
C LYS A 170 -9.96 -32.18 18.59
N ASN A 171 -10.41 -31.40 19.58
CA ASN A 171 -11.71 -31.58 20.21
C ASN A 171 -12.82 -30.74 19.56
N ALA A 172 -12.55 -30.12 18.40
CA ALA A 172 -13.44 -29.16 17.75
C ALA A 172 -13.68 -27.90 18.60
N THR A 173 -12.73 -27.55 19.46
CA THR A 173 -12.79 -26.33 20.28
C THR A 173 -11.74 -25.35 19.81
N LYS A 174 -12.06 -24.07 19.85
CA LYS A 174 -11.14 -23.01 19.47
C LYS A 174 -10.11 -22.77 20.57
N ASP A 175 -8.84 -22.59 20.21
CA ASP A 175 -7.74 -22.24 21.11
C ASP A 175 -6.64 -21.44 20.39
N PHE A 176 -5.66 -20.96 21.17
CA PHE A 176 -4.61 -20.03 20.72
C PHE A 176 -5.17 -18.75 20.05
N PRO A 177 -6.12 -18.05 20.71
CA PRO A 177 -6.59 -16.77 20.22
C PRO A 177 -5.42 -15.79 20.09
N PHE A 178 -5.45 -15.02 19.01
CA PHE A 178 -4.50 -13.95 18.77
C PHE A 178 -4.91 -12.70 19.53
N ASP A 179 -3.90 -11.99 20.05
CA ASP A 179 -4.03 -10.72 20.76
C ASP A 179 -3.23 -9.67 19.98
N GLY A 180 -3.92 -8.75 19.30
CA GLY A 180 -3.31 -7.71 18.48
C GLY A 180 -4.08 -7.40 17.20
N LEU A 181 -3.43 -6.66 16.30
CA LEU A 181 -3.99 -6.15 15.06
C LEU A 181 -3.53 -7.00 13.86
N ILE A 182 -4.44 -7.29 12.92
CA ILE A 182 -4.11 -7.88 11.62
C ILE A 182 -4.71 -7.00 10.52
N ASP A 183 -3.95 -6.84 9.44
CA ASP A 183 -4.33 -6.05 8.27
C ASP A 183 -3.88 -6.73 6.96
N GLU A 184 -4.53 -6.41 5.84
CA GLU A 184 -4.04 -6.69 4.48
C GLU A 184 -3.65 -8.17 4.21
N VAL A 185 -4.53 -9.10 4.59
CA VAL A 185 -4.33 -10.55 4.45
C VAL A 185 -4.49 -10.98 3.00
N ARG A 186 -3.46 -11.62 2.43
CA ARG A 186 -3.39 -11.98 1.01
C ARG A 186 -2.89 -13.41 0.84
N ILE A 187 -3.49 -14.16 -0.08
CA ILE A 187 -3.07 -15.52 -0.45
C ILE A 187 -2.94 -15.62 -1.97
N TRP A 188 -1.80 -16.08 -2.47
CA TRP A 188 -1.57 -16.38 -3.88
C TRP A 188 -1.27 -17.86 -4.08
N GLY A 189 -1.78 -18.45 -5.16
CA GLY A 189 -1.43 -19.79 -5.62
C GLY A 189 -0.17 -19.83 -6.48
N THR A 190 0.83 -19.03 -6.12
CA THR A 190 2.15 -18.98 -6.77
C THR A 190 3.20 -18.40 -5.81
N THR A 191 4.48 -18.55 -6.13
CA THR A 191 5.56 -17.89 -5.40
C THR A 191 5.70 -16.43 -5.83
N LEU A 192 5.95 -15.53 -4.88
CA LEU A 192 6.33 -14.15 -5.14
C LEU A 192 7.84 -13.96 -4.97
N SER A 193 8.44 -13.12 -5.80
CA SER A 193 9.84 -12.69 -5.60
C SER A 193 9.94 -11.69 -4.45
N GLN A 194 11.10 -11.62 -3.79
CA GLN A 194 11.36 -10.59 -2.79
C GLN A 194 11.11 -9.17 -3.31
N SER A 195 11.56 -8.88 -4.54
CA SER A 195 11.35 -7.58 -5.17
C SER A 195 9.86 -7.25 -5.36
N THR A 196 9.03 -8.25 -5.68
CA THR A 196 7.58 -8.08 -5.79
C THR A 196 6.98 -7.79 -4.41
N ILE A 197 7.40 -8.55 -3.39
CA ILE A 197 6.96 -8.33 -2.00
C ILE A 197 7.30 -6.91 -1.56
N GLN A 198 8.55 -6.45 -1.75
CA GLN A 198 8.97 -5.10 -1.39
C GLN A 198 8.18 -4.02 -2.13
N ALA A 199 7.91 -4.21 -3.42
CA ALA A 199 7.20 -3.23 -4.25
C ALA A 199 5.70 -3.11 -3.91
N TRP A 200 5.11 -4.12 -3.25
CA TRP A 200 3.67 -4.26 -3.06
C TRP A 200 3.22 -4.43 -1.61
N LYS A 201 4.12 -4.62 -0.63
CA LYS A 201 3.76 -4.82 0.79
C LYS A 201 2.91 -3.68 1.36
N ASN A 202 3.21 -2.44 0.99
CA ASN A 202 2.51 -1.27 1.49
C ASN A 202 1.33 -0.86 0.58
N LYS A 203 1.03 -1.56 -0.52
CA LYS A 203 0.02 -1.12 -1.50
C LYS A 203 -1.22 -1.97 -1.45
N ASN A 204 -2.39 -1.33 -1.54
CA ASN A 204 -3.61 -2.06 -1.84
C ASN A 204 -3.46 -2.73 -3.21
N LEU A 205 -3.82 -4.00 -3.30
CA LEU A 205 -3.68 -4.73 -4.57
C LEU A 205 -4.77 -4.28 -5.56
N ASP A 206 -4.35 -4.13 -6.80
CA ASP A 206 -5.22 -4.02 -7.97
C ASP A 206 -4.70 -4.92 -9.11
N ASN A 207 -5.39 -4.90 -10.24
CA ASN A 207 -5.08 -5.73 -11.40
C ASN A 207 -3.72 -5.43 -12.05
N SER A 208 -2.98 -4.40 -11.62
CA SER A 208 -1.61 -4.12 -12.05
C SER A 208 -0.57 -4.91 -11.26
N HIS A 209 -0.94 -5.60 -10.18
CA HIS A 209 -0.07 -6.55 -9.51
C HIS A 209 0.33 -7.68 -10.49
N PRO A 210 1.63 -8.00 -10.66
CA PRO A 210 2.09 -8.95 -11.69
C PRO A 210 1.53 -10.37 -11.54
N HIS A 211 1.09 -10.73 -10.33
CA HIS A 211 0.47 -12.02 -10.01
C HIS A 211 -1.02 -11.90 -9.61
N TRP A 212 -1.73 -10.85 -10.04
CA TRP A 212 -3.17 -10.68 -9.72
C TRP A 212 -4.00 -11.92 -10.06
N SER A 213 -3.78 -12.53 -11.23
CA SER A 213 -4.49 -13.73 -11.69
C SER A 213 -4.25 -14.99 -10.84
N ALA A 214 -3.21 -14.99 -10.00
CA ALA A 214 -2.89 -16.08 -9.08
C ALA A 214 -3.44 -15.83 -7.66
N LEU A 215 -4.02 -14.66 -7.39
CA LEU A 215 -4.60 -14.31 -6.10
C LEU A 215 -5.81 -15.21 -5.79
N LYS A 216 -5.81 -15.80 -4.60
CA LYS A 216 -6.82 -16.75 -4.10
C LYS A 216 -7.77 -16.12 -3.08
N GLY A 217 -7.29 -15.13 -2.35
CA GLY A 217 -8.07 -14.36 -1.40
C GLY A 217 -7.30 -13.09 -0.99
N TYR A 218 -8.04 -12.01 -0.78
CA TYR A 218 -7.49 -10.75 -0.31
C TYR A 218 -8.49 -10.01 0.58
N TRP A 219 -8.24 -10.02 1.89
CA TRP A 219 -9.04 -9.31 2.88
C TRP A 219 -8.27 -8.08 3.35
N LYS A 220 -8.76 -6.91 2.95
CA LYS A 220 -8.14 -5.62 3.26
C LYS A 220 -8.37 -5.18 4.69
N PHE A 221 -9.50 -5.62 5.27
CA PHE A 221 -10.01 -5.05 6.51
C PHE A 221 -10.25 -3.54 6.48
N ASP A 222 -10.50 -3.00 5.28
CA ASP A 222 -10.83 -1.59 5.00
C ASP A 222 -12.33 -1.32 4.75
N ASP A 223 -13.21 -2.32 4.96
CA ASP A 223 -14.61 -2.27 4.52
C ASP A 223 -15.48 -1.22 5.26
N GLY A 224 -14.92 -0.57 6.29
CA GLY A 224 -15.35 0.77 6.70
C GLY A 224 -16.67 0.85 7.48
N SER A 225 -17.07 -0.20 8.18
CA SER A 225 -18.18 -0.13 9.13
C SER A 225 -18.02 -1.22 10.18
N PRO A 226 -18.35 -0.99 11.47
CA PRO A 226 -18.63 -2.09 12.38
C PRO A 226 -19.67 -2.97 11.69
N GLY A 227 -19.29 -4.20 11.39
CA GLY A 227 -20.01 -5.11 10.52
C GLY A 227 -19.52 -6.53 10.74
N GLN A 228 -20.38 -7.50 10.41
CA GLN A 228 -20.11 -8.93 10.67
C GLN A 228 -19.27 -9.59 9.58
N THR A 229 -18.84 -8.86 8.56
CA THR A 229 -18.25 -9.46 7.37
C THR A 229 -17.08 -8.64 6.85
N THR A 230 -16.11 -9.35 6.28
CA THR A 230 -14.99 -8.78 5.53
C THR A 230 -15.05 -9.29 4.09
N ALA A 231 -14.85 -8.39 3.13
CA ALA A 231 -14.93 -8.72 1.72
C ALA A 231 -13.60 -9.30 1.20
N ASP A 232 -13.70 -10.35 0.40
CA ASP A 232 -12.60 -10.78 -0.47
C ASP A 232 -12.52 -9.86 -1.68
N SER A 233 -11.49 -9.03 -1.72
CA SER A 233 -11.16 -8.11 -2.81
C SER A 233 -10.53 -8.79 -4.04
N SER A 234 -10.36 -10.12 -4.01
CA SER A 234 -9.97 -10.90 -5.19
C SER A 234 -11.18 -11.26 -6.06
N ASP A 235 -10.91 -11.89 -7.21
CA ASP A 235 -11.96 -12.37 -8.12
C ASP A 235 -12.71 -13.62 -7.61
N ASN A 236 -12.41 -14.12 -6.40
CA ASN A 236 -12.91 -15.42 -5.89
C ASN A 236 -14.09 -15.31 -4.91
N SER A 237 -14.40 -14.12 -4.38
CA SER A 237 -15.55 -13.89 -3.47
C SER A 237 -15.55 -14.75 -2.20
N ASN A 238 -14.37 -15.09 -1.67
CA ASN A 238 -14.21 -15.83 -0.42
C ASN A 238 -14.40 -14.91 0.81
N ASN A 239 -15.57 -14.28 0.95
CA ASN A 239 -15.84 -13.34 2.03
C ASN A 239 -15.78 -14.03 3.41
N GLY A 240 -15.27 -13.31 4.41
CA GLY A 240 -15.20 -13.77 5.80
C GLY A 240 -16.35 -13.25 6.65
N THR A 241 -16.68 -13.99 7.70
CA THR A 241 -17.61 -13.58 8.77
C THR A 241 -16.83 -13.43 10.08
N LEU A 242 -17.09 -12.37 10.83
CA LEU A 242 -16.48 -12.14 12.13
C LEU A 242 -17.22 -12.97 13.18
N GLY A 243 -16.48 -13.64 14.06
CA GLY A 243 -17.02 -14.45 15.15
C GLY A 243 -18.04 -15.52 14.74
N SER A 244 -18.90 -15.91 15.69
CA SER A 244 -19.76 -17.10 15.57
C SER A 244 -21.23 -16.80 15.36
N THR A 245 -21.63 -15.56 15.51
CA THR A 245 -23.03 -15.14 15.45
C THR A 245 -23.27 -14.24 14.24
N THR A 246 -24.54 -13.99 13.94
CA THR A 246 -24.93 -13.18 12.78
C THR A 246 -24.94 -11.67 13.06
N GLY A 247 -24.59 -11.25 14.28
CA GLY A 247 -24.66 -9.85 14.67
C GLY A 247 -23.59 -9.50 15.68
N ILE A 248 -23.19 -8.23 15.66
CA ILE A 248 -21.97 -7.78 16.34
C ILE A 248 -22.09 -8.04 17.84
N ASP A 249 -21.13 -8.78 18.38
CA ASP A 249 -21.00 -9.07 19.80
C ASP A 249 -19.55 -8.96 20.28
N ALA A 250 -19.30 -9.35 21.53
CA ALA A 250 -18.00 -9.17 22.18
C ALA A 250 -16.98 -10.27 21.85
N ASN A 251 -17.37 -11.28 21.07
CA ASN A 251 -16.49 -12.35 20.59
C ASN A 251 -16.17 -12.16 19.09
N ASP A 252 -16.31 -10.92 18.62
CA ASP A 252 -15.96 -10.49 17.27
C ASP A 252 -14.76 -9.54 17.35
N PRO A 253 -13.79 -9.65 16.42
CA PRO A 253 -12.73 -8.68 16.35
C PRO A 253 -13.29 -7.28 16.06
N ASN A 254 -12.68 -6.27 16.67
CA ASN A 254 -13.11 -4.89 16.54
C ASN A 254 -12.49 -4.23 15.31
N TRP A 255 -13.28 -3.44 14.58
CA TRP A 255 -12.77 -2.56 13.54
C TRP A 255 -12.13 -1.33 14.21
N VAL A 256 -10.83 -1.13 14.01
CA VAL A 256 -10.08 0.02 14.51
C VAL A 256 -9.36 0.72 13.37
N ASP A 257 -9.03 2.00 13.55
CA ASP A 257 -8.27 2.74 12.55
C ASP A 257 -6.88 2.11 12.39
N SER A 258 -6.50 1.81 11.15
CA SER A 258 -5.17 1.27 10.88
C SER A 258 -4.14 2.40 10.85
N ASP A 259 -3.08 2.24 11.64
CA ASP A 259 -1.83 3.01 11.53
C ASP A 259 -0.71 2.18 10.89
N ALA A 260 -1.05 1.07 10.23
CA ALA A 260 -0.11 0.30 9.42
C ALA A 260 0.52 1.22 8.36
N PRO A 261 1.81 1.02 8.04
CA PRO A 261 2.49 1.93 7.14
C PRO A 261 1.92 1.81 5.72
N LEU A 262 1.15 2.81 5.31
CA LEU A 262 0.66 3.00 3.95
C LEU A 262 1.83 3.17 2.94
N PRO A 263 1.61 3.13 1.63
CA PRO A 263 2.66 3.47 0.69
C PRO A 263 2.72 5.00 0.57
N VAL A 264 3.87 5.51 0.19
CA VAL A 264 3.94 6.84 -0.40
C VAL A 264 3.26 6.76 -1.77
N ILE A 265 2.09 7.39 -1.90
CA ILE A 265 1.34 7.44 -3.16
C ILE A 265 1.49 8.83 -3.74
N LEU A 266 1.97 8.94 -4.98
CA LEU A 266 2.00 10.21 -5.70
C LEU A 266 0.64 10.49 -6.35
N ALA A 267 0.05 11.64 -6.06
CA ALA A 267 -1.05 12.20 -6.83
C ALA A 267 -0.55 12.84 -8.13
N SER A 268 0.63 13.49 -8.10
CA SER A 268 1.27 14.06 -9.29
C SER A 268 2.78 14.16 -9.13
N PHE A 269 3.51 14.10 -10.26
CA PHE A 269 4.91 14.49 -10.35
C PHE A 269 5.13 15.16 -11.70
N THR A 270 5.72 16.35 -11.70
CA THR A 270 5.90 17.19 -12.88
C THR A 270 7.24 17.91 -12.80
N ALA A 271 7.80 18.22 -13.97
CA ALA A 271 8.91 19.15 -14.06
C ALA A 271 8.76 20.06 -15.28
N ILE A 272 9.09 21.34 -15.07
CA ILE A 272 9.04 22.37 -16.10
C ILE A 272 10.38 23.12 -16.10
N TYR A 273 10.78 23.65 -17.27
CA TYR A 273 11.87 24.61 -17.37
C TYR A 273 11.29 25.99 -17.62
N ALA A 274 11.57 26.93 -16.73
CA ALA A 274 11.10 28.30 -16.83
C ALA A 274 11.98 29.23 -16.00
N ASN A 275 12.02 30.53 -16.36
CA ASN A 275 12.84 31.52 -15.68
C ASN A 275 14.35 31.15 -15.53
N GLY A 276 14.86 30.25 -16.39
CA GLY A 276 16.27 29.90 -16.45
C GLY A 276 16.68 28.69 -15.61
N TYR A 277 15.75 28.10 -14.85
CA TYR A 277 15.97 26.92 -14.02
C TYR A 277 14.87 25.88 -14.25
N SER A 278 15.09 24.64 -13.80
CA SER A 278 14.00 23.64 -13.79
C SER A 278 13.28 23.66 -12.45
N LEU A 279 11.95 23.68 -12.47
CA LEU A 279 11.11 23.54 -11.30
C LEU A 279 10.44 22.17 -11.35
N LEU A 280 10.70 21.36 -10.33
CA LEU A 280 10.03 20.09 -10.11
C LEU A 280 8.97 20.28 -9.02
N HIS A 281 7.78 19.72 -9.25
CA HIS A 281 6.67 19.76 -8.31
C HIS A 281 6.01 18.39 -8.22
N TRP A 282 5.75 17.93 -7.01
CA TRP A 282 5.00 16.71 -6.77
C TRP A 282 4.04 16.86 -5.62
N THR A 283 2.98 16.08 -5.70
CA THR A 283 1.95 15.98 -4.67
C THR A 283 1.83 14.53 -4.27
N THR A 284 1.91 14.23 -2.98
CA THR A 284 1.51 12.94 -2.44
C THR A 284 0.01 12.93 -2.20
N GLN A 285 -0.63 11.78 -2.39
CA GLN A 285 -1.97 11.50 -1.88
C GLN A 285 -1.89 11.07 -0.41
N SER A 286 -0.88 10.29 -0.06
CA SER A 286 -0.59 9.82 1.29
C SER A 286 0.91 9.53 1.43
N GLU A 287 1.40 9.58 2.65
CA GLU A 287 2.75 9.24 3.04
C GLU A 287 2.76 8.37 4.29
N SER A 288 3.76 7.52 4.39
CA SER A 288 3.95 6.67 5.55
C SER A 288 5.41 6.60 5.89
N ASN A 289 5.70 6.94 7.15
CA ASN A 289 7.05 7.00 7.68
C ASN A 289 8.02 7.76 6.75
N ASN A 290 7.53 8.67 5.91
CA ASN A 290 8.33 9.31 4.89
C ASN A 290 9.28 10.31 5.54
N GLN A 291 10.55 9.93 5.61
CA GLN A 291 11.62 10.79 6.10
C GLN A 291 11.91 11.90 5.09
N GLY A 292 11.84 11.59 3.79
CA GLY A 292 12.02 12.59 2.76
C GLY A 292 12.34 12.06 1.38
N TRP A 293 12.84 12.96 0.54
CA TRP A 293 12.93 12.75 -0.89
C TRP A 293 14.32 13.06 -1.42
N ASN A 294 14.79 12.18 -2.30
CA ASN A 294 15.86 12.49 -3.24
C ASN A 294 15.32 12.62 -4.65
N ILE A 295 16.02 13.43 -5.43
CA ILE A 295 15.69 13.68 -6.83
C ILE A 295 16.90 13.29 -7.66
N TYR A 296 16.65 12.49 -8.68
CA TYR A 296 17.67 12.03 -9.63
C TYR A 296 17.36 12.54 -11.02
N ARG A 297 18.39 12.88 -11.77
CA ARG A 297 18.29 13.38 -13.15
C ARG A 297 19.29 12.66 -14.06
N SER A 298 18.86 12.30 -15.26
CA SER A 298 19.71 11.70 -16.30
C SER A 298 19.24 12.07 -17.70
N GLU A 299 20.12 12.04 -18.70
CA GLU A 299 19.73 12.12 -20.12
C GLU A 299 19.29 10.76 -20.68
N THR A 300 19.66 9.67 -20.01
CA THR A 300 19.46 8.29 -20.46
C THR A 300 18.52 7.56 -19.52
N ASP A 301 19.07 6.93 -18.49
CA ASP A 301 18.36 6.06 -17.56
C ASP A 301 18.83 6.30 -16.12
N LEU A 302 18.22 5.54 -15.20
CA LEU A 302 18.42 5.66 -13.77
C LEU A 302 19.83 5.23 -13.32
N GLU A 303 20.51 4.33 -14.05
CA GLU A 303 21.84 3.84 -13.66
C GLU A 303 22.90 4.95 -13.83
N ASP A 304 22.70 5.82 -14.81
CA ASP A 304 23.54 7.00 -15.08
C ASP A 304 23.07 8.25 -14.31
N ALA A 305 21.99 8.16 -13.54
CA ALA A 305 21.36 9.32 -12.94
C ALA A 305 22.19 9.91 -11.78
N VAL A 306 22.26 11.24 -11.76
CA VAL A 306 22.88 12.00 -10.69
C VAL A 306 21.82 12.54 -9.74
N GLN A 307 22.07 12.40 -8.44
CA GLN A 307 21.25 13.07 -7.43
C GLN A 307 21.46 14.58 -7.51
N ILE A 308 20.38 15.36 -7.62
CA ILE A 308 20.45 16.81 -7.82
C ILE A 308 20.14 17.63 -6.57
N ASN A 309 19.46 17.05 -5.57
CA ASN A 309 19.26 17.71 -4.28
C ASN A 309 20.47 17.48 -3.35
N GLY A 310 21.09 18.56 -2.87
CA GLY A 310 22.26 18.49 -1.97
C GLY A 310 21.92 18.06 -0.53
N PHE A 311 20.65 18.18 -0.12
CA PHE A 311 20.13 17.69 1.15
C PHE A 311 18.81 16.98 0.91
N LEU A 312 18.50 16.01 1.77
CA LEU A 312 17.20 15.33 1.77
C LEU A 312 16.07 16.37 1.92
N ILE A 313 15.11 16.33 1.02
CA ILE A 313 13.92 17.18 1.11
C ILE A 313 12.99 16.51 2.12
N ASN A 314 12.73 17.15 3.27
CA ASN A 314 11.97 16.52 4.35
C ASN A 314 10.58 16.11 3.88
N GLY A 315 10.19 14.87 4.20
CA GLY A 315 8.85 14.36 4.01
C GLY A 315 7.92 14.75 5.16
N ALA A 316 6.63 14.44 5.04
CA ALA A 316 5.62 14.71 6.06
C ALA A 316 5.52 13.60 7.12
N GLY A 317 6.36 12.56 7.04
CA GLY A 317 6.27 11.39 7.90
C GLY A 317 5.08 10.50 7.51
N THR A 318 4.19 10.25 8.45
CA THR A 318 2.95 9.50 8.19
C THR A 318 1.78 10.48 8.11
N THR A 319 1.14 10.56 6.94
CA THR A 319 -0.03 11.40 6.70
C THR A 319 -0.92 10.81 5.62
N THR A 320 -2.22 10.91 5.80
CA THR A 320 -3.24 10.59 4.78
C THR A 320 -3.71 11.83 4.02
N GLU A 321 -3.25 13.01 4.44
CA GLU A 321 -3.53 14.27 3.76
C GLU A 321 -2.54 14.51 2.62
N PRO A 322 -3.01 15.03 1.47
CA PRO A 322 -2.13 15.39 0.37
C PRO A 322 -1.05 16.38 0.80
N THR A 323 0.20 16.10 0.46
CA THR A 323 1.32 16.99 0.76
C THR A 323 2.02 17.41 -0.54
N GLU A 324 2.29 18.70 -0.66
CA GLU A 324 2.93 19.30 -1.82
C GLU A 324 4.40 19.61 -1.54
N TYR A 325 5.22 19.41 -2.57
CA TYR A 325 6.66 19.62 -2.51
C TYR A 325 7.15 20.25 -3.80
N GLU A 326 8.19 21.07 -3.68
CA GLU A 326 8.86 21.71 -4.79
C GLU A 326 10.38 21.60 -4.69
N PHE A 327 11.04 21.57 -5.83
CA PHE A 327 12.50 21.64 -5.93
C PHE A 327 12.92 22.44 -7.15
N SER A 328 13.80 23.43 -6.93
CA SER A 328 14.43 24.23 -7.98
C SER A 328 15.82 23.70 -8.31
N ASP A 329 15.99 23.25 -9.54
CA ASP A 329 17.24 22.80 -10.11
C ASP A 329 17.89 23.96 -10.88
N GLU A 330 18.84 24.61 -10.21
CA GLU A 330 19.57 25.81 -10.67
C GLU A 330 20.90 25.47 -11.35
N GLU A 331 21.23 24.18 -11.53
CA GLU A 331 22.47 23.76 -12.19
C GLU A 331 22.48 24.15 -13.68
N ASP A 332 23.68 24.27 -14.26
CA ASP A 332 23.85 24.61 -15.68
C ASP A 332 23.27 23.51 -16.58
N LEU A 333 22.06 23.75 -17.07
CA LEU A 333 21.33 22.82 -17.94
C LEU A 333 21.73 22.99 -19.41
N ILE A 334 21.88 21.87 -20.11
CA ILE A 334 22.22 21.86 -21.54
C ILE A 334 20.95 22.11 -22.35
N PHE A 335 20.91 23.23 -23.09
CA PHE A 335 19.82 23.53 -24.02
C PHE A 335 19.63 22.43 -25.07
N ASN A 336 18.39 22.23 -25.54
CA ASN A 336 17.95 21.14 -26.42
C ASN A 336 18.15 19.72 -25.89
N THR A 337 18.38 19.57 -24.60
CA THR A 337 18.56 18.25 -23.98
C THR A 337 17.28 17.84 -23.28
N THR A 338 16.92 16.56 -23.42
CA THR A 338 15.82 15.96 -22.66
C THR A 338 16.40 15.26 -21.46
N PHE A 339 15.93 15.64 -20.28
CA PHE A 339 16.26 14.99 -19.03
C PHE A 339 15.08 14.16 -18.56
N ASN A 340 15.38 13.00 -18.02
CA ASN A 340 14.49 12.17 -17.23
C ASN A 340 14.77 12.45 -15.76
N ASP A 341 13.70 12.61 -14.99
CA ASP A 341 13.76 12.89 -13.55
C ASP A 341 13.01 11.83 -12.78
N TRP A 342 13.60 11.39 -11.67
CA TRP A 342 13.01 10.42 -10.74
C TRP A 342 12.91 11.03 -9.35
N LEU A 343 11.83 10.66 -8.66
CA LEU A 343 11.71 10.83 -7.22
C LEU A 343 12.04 9.52 -6.53
N GLU A 344 12.84 9.60 -5.49
CA GLU A 344 13.03 8.54 -4.51
C GLU A 344 12.40 8.99 -3.19
N SER A 345 11.42 8.24 -2.68
CA SER A 345 10.94 8.39 -1.32
C SER A 345 11.79 7.55 -0.37
N ILE A 346 12.16 8.10 0.78
CA ILE A 346 12.95 7.45 1.82
C ILE A 346 12.14 7.42 3.11
N CYS A 347 11.97 6.25 3.71
CA CYS A 347 11.31 6.14 5.01
C CYS A 347 12.28 6.25 6.19
N PHE A 348 11.78 6.49 7.41
CA PHE A 348 12.61 6.63 8.63
C PHE A 348 13.41 5.37 9.00
N SER A 349 13.02 4.19 8.49
CA SER A 349 13.81 2.96 8.65
C SER A 349 14.96 2.86 7.63
N GLY A 350 15.02 3.76 6.65
CA GLY A 350 16.04 3.81 5.61
C GLY A 350 15.72 3.01 4.34
N GLU A 351 14.53 2.40 4.24
CA GLU A 351 14.08 1.81 2.97
C GLU A 351 13.71 2.90 1.97
N THR A 352 13.93 2.64 0.68
CA THR A 352 13.67 3.61 -0.38
C THR A 352 12.82 3.01 -1.50
N VAL A 353 12.06 3.88 -2.18
CA VAL A 353 11.25 3.54 -3.35
C VAL A 353 11.49 4.59 -4.42
N ILE A 354 11.86 4.13 -5.62
CA ILE A 354 12.01 5.00 -6.79
C ILE A 354 10.72 4.96 -7.62
N HIS A 355 10.15 6.14 -7.86
CA HIS A 355 8.93 6.33 -8.63
C HIS A 355 9.22 6.42 -10.13
N SER A 356 8.20 6.21 -10.96
CA SER A 356 8.33 6.32 -12.43
C SER A 356 8.81 7.72 -12.84
N PRO A 357 9.69 7.82 -13.86
CA PRO A 357 10.23 9.11 -14.23
C PRO A 357 9.23 9.96 -15.00
N ILE A 358 9.52 11.25 -15.00
CA ILE A 358 8.99 12.20 -15.97
C ILE A 358 10.13 12.68 -16.88
N SER A 359 9.78 13.19 -18.05
CA SER A 359 10.77 13.76 -18.97
C SER A 359 10.48 15.24 -19.21
N ARG A 360 11.54 16.05 -19.23
CA ARG A 360 11.48 17.48 -19.60
C ARG A 360 12.55 17.82 -20.61
N THR A 361 12.26 18.72 -21.54
CA THR A 361 13.24 19.21 -22.53
C THR A 361 13.59 20.67 -22.25
N ILE A 362 14.88 20.98 -22.20
CA ILE A 362 15.37 22.34 -22.04
C ILE A 362 15.30 23.05 -23.41
N PRO A 363 14.60 24.19 -23.54
CA PRO A 363 14.43 24.89 -24.82
C PRO A 363 15.74 25.54 -25.31
N GLU A 364 15.75 26.11 -26.51
CA GLU A 364 16.89 26.89 -27.02
C GLU A 364 17.18 28.15 -26.16
N PRO A 365 18.43 28.66 -26.14
CA PRO A 365 18.74 29.92 -25.47
C PRO A 365 17.86 31.07 -26.00
N GLY A 366 17.22 31.80 -25.09
CA GLY A 366 16.31 32.91 -25.42
C GLY A 366 14.86 32.49 -25.66
N ASP A 367 14.57 31.19 -25.68
CA ASP A 367 13.23 30.61 -25.63
C ASP A 367 12.88 30.15 -24.21
N ASN A 368 13.28 30.95 -23.21
CA ASN A 368 12.97 30.73 -21.81
C ASN A 368 11.54 31.23 -21.54
N PRO A 369 10.57 30.34 -21.34
CA PRO A 369 9.22 30.79 -21.03
C PRO A 369 9.22 31.40 -19.63
N ASP A 370 8.67 32.61 -19.52
CA ASP A 370 8.26 33.13 -18.23
C ASP A 370 7.17 32.20 -17.68
N ILE A 371 7.17 31.95 -16.36
CA ILE A 371 6.07 31.20 -15.73
C ILE A 371 4.86 32.15 -15.69
N PRO A 372 3.76 31.83 -16.41
CA PRO A 372 2.56 32.64 -16.33
C PRO A 372 2.02 32.56 -14.90
N GLN A 373 1.92 33.70 -14.23
CA GLN A 373 1.41 33.83 -12.88
C GLN A 373 -0.06 34.20 -12.90
N ILE A 374 -0.84 33.56 -12.02
CA ILE A 374 -2.13 34.12 -11.64
C ILE A 374 -1.88 35.31 -10.72
N ILE A 375 -2.42 36.48 -11.08
CA ILE A 375 -2.24 37.74 -10.36
C ILE A 375 -3.49 38.17 -9.56
N SER A 376 -4.51 37.31 -9.52
CA SER A 376 -5.72 37.51 -8.73
C SER A 376 -6.01 36.30 -7.85
N ASP A 377 -6.79 36.49 -6.79
CA ASP A 377 -7.44 35.35 -6.15
C ASP A 377 -8.30 34.60 -7.18
N ILE A 378 -8.30 33.27 -7.11
CA ILE A 378 -9.16 32.48 -7.97
C ILE A 378 -10.53 32.36 -7.31
N ASN A 379 -11.55 32.84 -8.00
CA ASN A 379 -12.89 32.96 -7.44
C ASN A 379 -13.80 31.85 -7.99
N ASN A 380 -14.52 31.18 -7.08
CA ASN A 380 -15.65 30.33 -7.43
C ASN A 380 -16.95 31.02 -7.04
N TYR A 381 -17.78 31.38 -8.02
CA TYR A 381 -19.06 32.03 -7.75
C TYR A 381 -20.17 31.49 -8.66
N PRO A 382 -21.35 31.18 -8.10
CA PRO A 382 -21.70 31.22 -6.67
C PRO A 382 -21.07 30.05 -5.87
N ASN A 383 -20.67 30.32 -4.63
CA ASN A 383 -20.27 29.30 -3.66
C ASN A 383 -20.97 29.56 -2.31
N PRO A 384 -21.88 28.68 -1.84
CA PRO A 384 -22.31 27.42 -2.45
C PRO A 384 -23.13 27.61 -3.73
N PHE A 385 -22.98 26.71 -4.72
CA PHE A 385 -23.81 26.69 -5.94
C PHE A 385 -24.91 25.64 -5.88
N SER A 386 -25.96 25.83 -6.68
CA SER A 386 -27.07 24.88 -6.82
C SER A 386 -26.92 23.95 -8.04
N ASN A 387 -26.60 24.51 -9.20
CA ASN A 387 -26.44 23.77 -10.46
C ASN A 387 -25.12 24.05 -11.19
N ASN A 388 -24.60 25.29 -11.11
CA ASN A 388 -23.35 25.69 -11.74
C ASN A 388 -22.60 26.71 -10.87
N THR A 389 -21.28 26.68 -10.98
CA THR A 389 -20.38 27.73 -10.49
C THR A 389 -19.45 28.10 -11.64
N GLU A 390 -18.98 29.32 -11.63
CA GLU A 390 -17.95 29.82 -12.53
C GLU A 390 -16.62 29.87 -11.77
N ILE A 391 -15.53 29.41 -12.40
CA ILE A 391 -14.18 29.59 -11.87
C ILE A 391 -13.52 30.70 -12.65
N SER A 392 -13.03 31.74 -11.95
CA SER A 392 -12.41 32.90 -12.59
C SER A 392 -11.09 33.32 -11.96
N PHE A 393 -10.12 33.67 -12.81
CA PHE A 393 -8.78 34.13 -12.41
C PHE A 393 -8.20 35.07 -13.45
N MET A 394 -7.15 35.81 -13.10
CA MET A 394 -6.43 36.71 -14.00
C MET A 394 -4.99 36.27 -14.14
N MET A 395 -4.48 36.27 -15.37
CA MET A 395 -3.08 35.95 -15.67
C MET A 395 -2.26 37.22 -15.93
N ASN A 396 -0.97 37.19 -15.57
CA ASN A 396 -0.01 38.23 -15.91
C ASN A 396 0.35 38.26 -17.41
N GLU A 397 0.19 37.15 -18.13
CA GLU A 397 0.48 37.01 -19.55
C GLU A 397 -0.32 35.86 -20.18
N PRO A 398 -0.51 35.81 -21.52
CA PRO A 398 -1.30 34.77 -22.17
C PRO A 398 -0.58 33.41 -22.18
N ALA A 399 -1.28 32.31 -21.84
CA ALA A 399 -0.71 30.97 -21.89
C ALA A 399 -1.76 29.88 -22.14
N ASN A 400 -1.31 28.67 -22.49
CA ASN A 400 -2.21 27.52 -22.44
C ASN A 400 -2.37 27.07 -20.98
N VAL A 401 -3.61 26.90 -20.57
CA VAL A 401 -4.00 26.54 -19.20
C VAL A 401 -4.80 25.25 -19.26
N LYS A 402 -4.47 24.32 -18.36
CA LYS A 402 -5.29 23.15 -18.07
C LYS A 402 -5.89 23.32 -16.67
N ILE A 403 -7.21 23.24 -16.58
CA ILE A 403 -7.94 23.31 -15.30
C ILE A 403 -8.57 21.95 -15.06
N THR A 404 -8.14 21.31 -13.98
CA THR A 404 -8.67 20.04 -13.51
C THR A 404 -9.23 20.20 -12.10
N ILE A 405 -10.35 19.54 -11.83
CA ILE A 405 -10.94 19.42 -10.50
C ILE A 405 -10.58 18.05 -9.99
N HIS A 406 -10.05 17.99 -8.77
CA HIS A 406 -9.67 16.76 -8.09
C HIS A 406 -10.61 16.51 -6.92
N ASN A 407 -10.77 15.25 -6.53
CA ASN A 407 -11.44 14.90 -5.27
C ASN A 407 -10.49 15.14 -4.09
N ILE A 408 -11.01 14.99 -2.86
CA ILE A 408 -10.20 15.14 -1.64
C ILE A 408 -9.03 14.14 -1.55
N LYS A 409 -9.04 13.10 -2.39
CA LYS A 409 -7.97 12.10 -2.49
C LYS A 409 -6.96 12.44 -3.59
N GLY A 410 -7.01 13.64 -4.18
CA GLY A 410 -6.12 14.09 -5.25
C GLY A 410 -6.41 13.49 -6.64
N GLN A 411 -7.44 12.65 -6.78
CA GLN A 411 -7.79 12.02 -8.06
C GLN A 411 -8.55 13.00 -8.95
N GLU A 412 -8.17 13.10 -10.23
CA GLU A 412 -8.86 13.96 -11.20
C GLU A 412 -10.33 13.49 -11.36
N ILE A 413 -11.28 14.38 -11.05
CA ILE A 413 -12.72 14.18 -11.28
C ILE A 413 -13.09 14.63 -12.69
N ILE A 414 -12.66 15.84 -13.06
CA ILE A 414 -13.04 16.45 -14.34
C ILE A 414 -12.03 17.51 -14.79
N GLN A 415 -11.73 17.50 -16.08
CA GLN A 415 -11.04 18.60 -16.76
C GLN A 415 -12.07 19.65 -17.19
N LEU A 416 -12.01 20.85 -16.60
CA LEU A 416 -12.89 21.97 -16.94
C LEU A 416 -12.42 22.71 -18.20
N TYR A 417 -11.10 22.80 -18.38
CA TYR A 417 -10.52 23.55 -19.48
C TYR A 417 -9.15 22.99 -19.86
N ASP A 418 -8.82 23.07 -21.14
CA ASP A 418 -7.49 22.79 -21.70
C ASP A 418 -7.37 23.56 -23.01
N GLY A 419 -6.73 24.72 -22.94
CA GLY A 419 -6.70 25.66 -24.07
C GLY A 419 -5.97 26.96 -23.77
N TYR A 420 -5.98 27.87 -24.74
CA TYR A 420 -5.27 29.14 -24.66
C TYR A 420 -6.07 30.22 -23.92
N CYS A 421 -5.53 30.70 -22.80
CA CYS A 421 -6.01 31.84 -22.04
C CYS A 421 -5.25 33.12 -22.44
N ALA A 422 -5.98 34.22 -22.62
CA ALA A 422 -5.39 35.53 -22.87
C ALA A 422 -4.98 36.25 -21.57
N GLU A 423 -4.16 37.30 -21.69
CA GLU A 423 -3.84 38.26 -20.62
C GLU A 423 -5.10 39.09 -20.34
N ASP A 424 -6.00 38.58 -19.50
CA ASP A 424 -7.20 39.25 -18.96
C ASP A 424 -7.92 38.30 -17.97
N GLN A 425 -9.06 38.71 -17.43
CA GLN A 425 -9.91 37.84 -16.59
C GLN A 425 -10.43 36.64 -17.40
N PHE A 426 -10.02 35.43 -17.02
CA PHE A 426 -10.54 34.16 -17.53
C PHE A 426 -11.70 33.68 -16.66
N SER A 427 -12.68 33.03 -17.29
CA SER A 427 -13.82 32.38 -16.64
C SER A 427 -14.25 31.14 -17.40
N THR A 428 -14.54 30.03 -16.70
CA THR A 428 -15.09 28.81 -17.31
C THR A 428 -16.18 28.15 -16.47
#